data_AF-A0AAC9N0C6-F1
#
_entry.id   AF-A0AAC9N0C6-F1
#
_cell.length_a   1.000
_cell.length_b   1.000
_cell.length_c   1.000
_cell.angle_alpha   90.00
_cell.angle_beta   90.00
_cell.angle_gamma   90.00
#
_symmetry.space_group_name_H-M   'P 1'
#
loop_
_entity.id
_entity.type
_entity.pdbx_description
1 polymer ?
#
loop_
_entity_poly.entity_id
_entity_poly.type
_entity_poly.pdbx_seq_one_letter_code
_entity_poly.pdbx_strand_id
1 'polypeptide(L)'
;MSESDYQLDDPNTLINTGHDILADHAEHATAASEYIMEHVMVSSGELGLVFGAFTEACTQLATNLSGNYLWLSTLMTESAAELRSAGEQYAETETTEARRLDESYSGQYRFDSE
;
A
#
# COMPACT_ATOMS: atom_id res chain seq x y z
N MET A 1 12.64 8.64 -29.76
CA MET A 1 11.78 7.47 -29.50
C MET A 1 11.67 7.39 -27.99
N SER A 2 10.46 7.58 -27.46
CA SER A 2 10.20 7.67 -26.02
C SER A 2 10.33 6.28 -25.41
N GLU A 3 11.40 6.04 -24.64
CA GLU A 3 11.44 4.92 -23.70
C GLU A 3 10.25 5.08 -22.76
N SER A 4 9.36 4.09 -22.72
CA SER A 4 8.22 4.10 -21.81
C SER A 4 8.73 3.79 -20.40
N ASP A 5 8.68 4.83 -19.59
CA ASP A 5 9.22 5.00 -18.24
C ASP A 5 8.44 4.25 -17.15
N TYR A 6 8.04 3.00 -17.41
CA TYR A 6 7.37 2.14 -16.42
C TYR A 6 8.31 1.04 -15.95
N GLN A 7 9.22 1.40 -15.03
CA GLN A 7 9.98 0.48 -14.18
C GLN A 7 9.08 -0.24 -13.14
N LEU A 8 7.85 -0.61 -13.50
CA LEU A 8 6.97 -1.44 -12.65
C LEU A 8 7.17 -2.95 -12.89
N ASP A 9 8.05 -3.34 -13.83
CA ASP A 9 8.32 -4.73 -14.20
C ASP A 9 9.46 -5.41 -13.41
N ASP A 10 10.14 -4.71 -12.49
CA ASP A 10 11.14 -5.32 -11.60
C ASP A 10 10.46 -5.79 -10.29
N PRO A 11 10.49 -7.09 -9.95
CA PRO A 11 9.94 -7.62 -8.70
C PRO A 11 10.41 -6.85 -7.47
N ASN A 12 11.66 -6.36 -7.46
CA ASN A 12 12.19 -5.58 -6.34
C ASN A 12 11.53 -4.21 -6.20
N THR A 13 11.07 -3.62 -7.31
CA THR A 13 10.36 -2.33 -7.31
C THR A 13 8.93 -2.50 -6.79
N LEU A 14 8.27 -3.61 -7.12
CA LEU A 14 6.95 -3.95 -6.56
C LEU A 14 7.03 -4.27 -5.06
N ILE A 15 8.04 -5.06 -4.65
CA ILE A 15 8.23 -5.51 -3.26
C ILE A 15 8.61 -4.37 -2.33
N ASN A 16 9.49 -3.47 -2.75
CA ASN A 16 10.04 -2.43 -1.87
C ASN A 16 9.37 -1.08 -2.13
N THR A 17 9.46 -0.55 -3.35
CA THR A 17 8.99 0.82 -3.65
C THR A 17 7.48 0.94 -3.57
N GLY A 18 6.74 -0.03 -4.13
CA GLY A 18 5.27 -0.03 -4.09
C GLY A 18 4.72 -0.23 -2.68
N HIS A 19 5.31 -1.17 -1.93
CA HIS A 19 4.96 -1.43 -0.54
C HIS A 19 5.21 -0.21 0.35
N ASP A 20 6.41 0.38 0.29
CA ASP A 20 6.82 1.45 1.20
C ASP A 20 6.04 2.74 0.96
N ILE A 21 5.71 3.06 -0.31
CA ILE A 21 4.86 4.22 -0.65
C ILE A 21 3.45 4.04 -0.07
N LEU A 22 2.86 2.85 -0.21
CA LEU A 22 1.51 2.60 0.30
C LEU A 22 1.48 2.56 1.83
N ALA A 23 2.52 2.01 2.47
CA ALA A 23 2.67 2.03 3.92
C ALA A 23 2.78 3.47 4.46
N ASP A 24 3.62 4.31 3.83
CA ASP A 24 3.72 5.75 4.15
C ASP A 24 2.38 6.47 4.00
N HIS A 25 1.62 6.19 2.93
CA HIS A 25 0.29 6.75 2.74
C HIS A 25 -0.73 6.26 3.79
N ALA A 26 -0.61 5.02 4.25
CA ALA A 26 -1.45 4.49 5.33
C ALA A 26 -1.16 5.19 6.67
N GLU A 27 0.10 5.47 6.98
CA GLU A 27 0.52 6.24 8.16
C GLU A 27 0.00 7.69 8.08
N HIS A 28 0.16 8.35 6.95
CA HIS A 28 -0.38 9.70 6.73
C HIS A 28 -1.91 9.75 6.86
N ALA A 29 -2.62 8.74 6.36
CA ALA A 29 -4.07 8.65 6.51
C ALA A 29 -4.48 8.47 7.98
N THR A 30 -3.77 7.65 8.75
CA THR A 30 -3.99 7.50 10.19
C THR A 30 -3.76 8.82 10.92
N ALA A 31 -2.64 9.52 10.65
CA ALA A 31 -2.35 10.82 11.24
C ALA A 31 -3.41 11.88 10.90
N ALA A 32 -3.93 11.88 9.66
CA ALA A 32 -5.01 12.77 9.25
C ALA A 32 -6.31 12.47 10.01
N SER A 33 -6.62 11.19 10.24
CA SER A 33 -7.78 10.76 11.02
C SER A 33 -7.70 11.26 12.47
N GLU A 34 -6.55 11.11 13.10
CA GLU A 34 -6.28 11.60 14.46
C GLU A 34 -6.40 13.14 14.53
N TYR A 35 -5.78 13.85 13.58
CA TYR A 35 -5.84 15.31 13.50
C TYR A 35 -7.29 15.82 13.38
N ILE A 36 -8.11 15.17 12.56
CA ILE A 36 -9.52 15.52 12.40
C ILE A 36 -10.30 15.30 13.70
N MET A 37 -10.08 14.17 14.36
CA MET A 37 -10.73 13.88 15.65
C MET A 37 -10.31 14.87 16.74
N GLU A 38 -9.05 15.32 16.75
CA GLU A 38 -8.56 16.29 17.73
C GLU A 38 -9.08 17.71 17.48
N HIS A 39 -9.10 18.16 16.23
CA HIS A 39 -9.33 19.58 15.91
C HIS A 39 -10.72 19.92 15.39
N VAL A 40 -11.46 18.95 14.85
CA VAL A 40 -12.82 19.17 14.32
C VAL A 40 -13.88 18.75 15.34
N MET A 41 -13.56 17.79 16.22
CA MET A 41 -14.48 17.39 17.26
C MET A 41 -14.54 18.47 18.34
N VAL A 42 -15.65 19.21 18.38
CA VAL A 42 -15.89 20.22 19.41
C VAL A 42 -16.63 19.57 20.57
N SER A 43 -16.13 19.72 21.80
CA SER A 43 -16.82 19.14 22.95
C SER A 43 -18.10 19.91 23.26
N SER A 44 -19.16 19.20 23.66
CA SER A 44 -20.42 19.81 24.09
C SER A 44 -20.27 20.72 25.33
N GLY A 45 -19.18 20.55 26.09
CA GLY A 45 -18.82 21.42 27.21
C GLY A 45 -18.27 22.79 26.79
N GLU A 46 -17.71 22.94 25.59
CA GLU A 46 -17.08 24.19 25.12
C GLU A 46 -18.05 25.16 24.46
N LEU A 47 -19.15 24.67 23.87
CA LEU A 47 -20.09 25.51 23.11
C LEU A 47 -21.50 25.65 23.74
N GLY A 48 -21.82 24.84 24.75
CA GLY A 48 -23.09 24.90 25.47
C GLY A 48 -24.34 24.62 24.61
N LEU A 49 -25.50 24.51 25.26
CA LEU A 49 -26.79 24.12 24.66
C LEU A 49 -27.25 24.98 23.48
N VAL A 50 -26.75 26.22 23.34
CA VAL A 50 -27.16 27.17 22.29
C VAL A 50 -26.62 26.77 20.90
N PHE A 51 -25.49 26.07 20.86
CA PHE A 51 -24.84 25.64 19.61
C PHE A 51 -24.89 24.12 19.42
N GLY A 52 -25.79 23.40 20.11
CA GLY A 52 -25.84 21.94 20.08
C GLY A 52 -25.92 21.34 18.67
N ALA A 53 -26.71 21.92 17.77
CA ALA A 53 -26.81 21.47 16.37
C ALA A 53 -25.51 21.67 15.58
N PHE A 54 -24.75 22.73 15.89
CA PHE A 54 -23.44 22.97 15.28
C PHE A 54 -22.40 21.98 15.81
N THR A 55 -22.38 21.73 17.13
CA THR A 55 -21.51 20.72 17.76
C THR A 55 -21.80 19.32 17.19
N GLU A 56 -23.08 18.98 16.99
CA GLU A 56 -23.50 17.71 16.40
C GLU A 56 -23.04 17.59 14.94
N ALA A 57 -23.17 18.66 14.14
CA ALA A 57 -22.67 18.69 12.77
C ALA A 57 -21.15 18.54 12.69
N CYS A 58 -20.39 19.25 13.54
CA CYS A 58 -18.93 19.10 13.64
C CYS A 58 -18.52 17.68 14.05
N THR A 59 -19.24 17.08 15.01
CA THR A 59 -19.00 15.71 15.46
C THR A 59 -19.25 14.69 14.35
N GLN A 60 -20.36 14.83 13.60
CA GLN A 60 -20.64 13.98 12.45
C GLN A 60 -19.60 14.16 11.34
N LEU A 61 -19.19 15.39 11.06
CA LEU A 61 -18.15 15.67 10.06
C LEU A 61 -16.83 15.00 10.46
N ALA A 62 -16.40 15.19 11.71
CA ALA A 62 -15.17 14.59 12.24
C ALA A 62 -15.22 13.06 12.16
N THR A 63 -16.32 12.45 12.59
CA THR A 63 -16.52 10.99 12.57
C THR A 63 -16.46 10.44 11.14
N ASN A 64 -17.16 11.07 10.20
CA ASN A 64 -17.21 10.62 8.80
C ASN A 64 -15.85 10.76 8.12
N LEU A 65 -15.17 11.90 8.31
CA LEU A 65 -13.85 12.14 7.72
C LEU A 65 -12.80 11.19 8.33
N SER A 66 -12.76 11.05 9.65
CA SER A 66 -11.91 10.09 10.36
C SER A 66 -12.14 8.66 9.86
N GLY A 67 -13.40 8.24 9.72
CA GLY A 67 -13.76 6.92 9.19
C GLY A 67 -13.28 6.70 7.75
N ASN A 68 -13.40 7.70 6.88
CA ASN A 68 -12.91 7.62 5.50
C ASN A 68 -11.39 7.47 5.43
N TYR A 69 -10.65 8.23 6.27
CA TYR A 69 -9.19 8.12 6.33
C TYR A 69 -8.74 6.78 6.91
N LEU A 70 -9.45 6.25 7.90
CA LEU A 70 -9.18 4.92 8.42
C LEU A 70 -9.41 3.84 7.36
N TRP A 71 -10.50 3.93 6.60
CA TRP A 71 -10.78 3.02 5.50
C TRP A 71 -9.71 3.10 4.40
N LEU A 72 -9.27 4.31 4.06
CA LEU A 72 -8.18 4.53 3.11
C LEU A 72 -6.87 3.86 3.61
N SER A 73 -6.53 4.03 4.89
CA SER A 73 -5.36 3.40 5.50
C SER A 73 -5.40 1.87 5.39
N THR A 74 -6.57 1.27 5.68
CA THR A 74 -6.77 -0.18 5.51
C THR A 74 -6.57 -0.61 4.06
N LEU A 75 -7.17 0.10 3.09
CA LEU A 75 -7.07 -0.24 1.68
C LEU A 75 -5.63 -0.11 1.15
N MET A 76 -4.90 0.90 1.61
CA MET A 76 -3.47 1.07 1.28
C MET A 76 -2.62 -0.07 1.86
N THR A 77 -2.89 -0.48 3.10
CA THR A 77 -2.21 -1.61 3.75
C THR A 77 -2.48 -2.93 3.02
N GLU A 78 -3.74 -3.21 2.67
CA GLU A 78 -4.12 -4.39 1.90
C GLU A 78 -3.48 -4.40 0.51
N SER A 79 -3.46 -3.24 -0.16
CA SER A 79 -2.83 -3.10 -1.47
C SER A 79 -1.31 -3.30 -1.41
N ALA A 80 -0.66 -2.83 -0.34
CA ALA A 80 0.77 -3.04 -0.11
C ALA A 80 1.09 -4.54 0.07
N ALA A 81 0.25 -5.26 0.82
CA ALA A 81 0.39 -6.70 1.01
C ALA A 81 0.22 -7.46 -0.31
N GLU A 82 -0.75 -7.07 -1.14
CA GLU A 82 -0.98 -7.71 -2.44
C GLU A 82 0.17 -7.44 -3.42
N LEU A 83 0.70 -6.21 -3.48
CA LEU A 83 1.87 -5.88 -4.30
C LEU A 83 3.10 -6.70 -3.87
N ARG A 84 3.31 -6.85 -2.57
CA ARG A 84 4.38 -7.68 -2.03
C ARG A 84 4.21 -9.15 -2.45
N SER A 85 3.01 -9.70 -2.27
CA SER A 85 2.67 -11.07 -2.68
C SER A 85 2.91 -11.29 -4.18
N ALA A 86 2.47 -10.36 -5.02
CA ALA A 86 2.68 -10.42 -6.46
C ALA A 86 4.18 -10.40 -6.81
N GLY A 87 4.96 -9.52 -6.19
CA GLY A 87 6.41 -9.46 -6.40
C GLY A 87 7.13 -10.74 -5.96
N GLU A 88 6.75 -11.32 -4.81
CA GLU A 88 7.29 -12.60 -4.34
C GLU A 88 6.96 -13.76 -5.32
N GLN A 89 5.74 -13.81 -5.87
CA GLN A 89 5.33 -14.78 -6.89
C GLN A 89 6.10 -14.62 -8.21
N TYR A 90 6.35 -13.38 -8.64
CA TYR A 90 7.17 -13.10 -9.82
C TYR A 90 8.60 -13.62 -9.63
N ALA A 91 9.22 -13.36 -8.49
CA ALA A 91 10.57 -13.83 -8.18
C ALA A 91 10.65 -15.38 -8.10
N GLU A 92 9.64 -16.04 -7.54
CA GLU A 92 9.56 -17.50 -7.49
C GLU A 92 9.43 -18.11 -8.89
N THR A 93 8.59 -17.50 -9.74
CA THR A 93 8.37 -17.94 -11.13
C THR A 93 9.66 -17.78 -11.94
N GLU A 94 10.34 -16.65 -11.82
CA GLU A 94 11.62 -16.41 -12.48
C GLU A 94 12.68 -17.44 -12.06
N THR A 95 12.79 -17.71 -10.76
CA THR A 95 13.71 -18.73 -10.23
C THR A 95 13.38 -20.13 -10.74
N THR A 96 12.10 -20.47 -10.81
CA THR A 96 11.63 -21.77 -11.30
C THR A 96 11.91 -21.95 -12.79
N GLU A 97 11.68 -20.92 -13.59
CA GLU A 97 11.98 -20.93 -15.02
C GLU A 97 13.48 -20.97 -15.29
N ALA A 98 14.28 -20.20 -14.54
CA ALA A 98 15.75 -20.25 -14.63
C ALA A 98 16.29 -21.65 -14.32
N ARG A 99 15.78 -22.31 -13.27
CA ARG A 99 16.12 -23.71 -12.95
C ARG A 99 15.71 -24.68 -14.05
N ARG A 100 14.49 -24.54 -14.59
CA ARG A 100 14.00 -25.39 -15.70
C ARG A 100 14.85 -25.25 -16.95
N LEU A 101 15.27 -24.03 -17.26
CA LEU A 101 16.20 -23.74 -18.35
C LEU A 101 17.57 -24.39 -18.10
N ASP A 102 18.15 -24.23 -16.91
CA ASP A 102 19.43 -24.83 -16.55
C ASP A 102 19.40 -26.37 -16.68
N GLU A 103 18.34 -27.01 -16.18
CA GLU A 103 18.11 -28.45 -16.36
C GLU A 103 18.04 -28.84 -17.84
N SER A 104 17.31 -28.07 -18.67
CA SER A 104 17.18 -28.35 -20.10
C SER A 104 18.49 -28.21 -20.89
N TYR A 105 19.36 -27.26 -20.50
CA TYR A 105 20.64 -27.03 -21.16
C TYR A 105 21.76 -27.93 -20.63
N SER A 106 21.68 -28.39 -19.37
CA SER A 106 22.63 -29.32 -18.76
C SER A 106 22.71 -30.69 -19.46
N GLY A 107 21.66 -31.09 -20.18
CA GLY A 107 21.61 -32.33 -20.97
C GLY A 107 22.20 -32.23 -22.38
N GLN A 108 22.35 -31.03 -22.94
CA GLN A 108 22.79 -30.82 -24.34
C GLN A 108 24.22 -30.30 -24.49
N TYR A 109 24.87 -29.88 -23.39
CA TYR A 109 26.26 -29.42 -23.37
C TYR A 109 27.17 -30.28 -22.48
N ARG A 110 27.01 -31.61 -22.50
CA ARG A 110 28.18 -32.47 -22.26
C ARG A 110 29.07 -32.36 -23.50
N PHE A 111 30.01 -31.43 -23.46
CA PHE A 111 31.21 -31.60 -24.26
C PHE A 111 31.87 -32.87 -23.73
N ASP A 112 31.75 -33.96 -24.49
CA ASP A 112 32.60 -35.12 -24.34
C ASP A 112 34.05 -34.62 -24.52
N SER A 113 34.69 -34.30 -23.39
CA SER A 113 36.13 -34.12 -23.32
C SER A 113 36.75 -35.51 -23.45
N GLU A 114 37.28 -35.76 -24.65
CA GLU A 114 38.31 -36.75 -25.06
C GLU A 114 38.45 -38.06 -24.26
#